data_AF-A0A9N9KI17-F1
#
_entry.id   AF-A0A9N9KI17-F1
#
_cell.length_a   1.000
_cell.length_b   1.000
_cell.length_c   1.000
_cell.angle_alpha   90.00
_cell.angle_beta   90.00
_cell.angle_gamma   90.00
#
_symmetry.space_group_name_H-M   'P 1'
#
loop_
_entity.id
_entity.type
_entity.pdbx_description
1 polymer ?
#
loop_
_entity_poly.entity_id
_entity_poly.type
_entity_poly.pdbx_seq_one_letter_code
_entity_poly.pdbx_strand_id
1 'polypeptide(L)'
;ALLDYVLNDEVLKHTKLVAYGQSLGGAVSIDLVSRNEDKFSGLILENTFLSIPKVIPNVIPQLRYIAFLCHQIWPSEKYIQQIAHTPILFLSGKQDEIIPPSHMK
;
A
#
# COMPACT_ATOMS: atom_id res chain seq x y z
N ALA A 1 8.51 4.57 14.02
CA ALA A 1 8.40 3.77 15.25
C ALA A 1 8.91 2.34 15.05
N LEU A 2 8.18 1.44 14.39
CA LEU A 2 8.65 0.04 14.19
C LEU A 2 9.91 -0.04 13.31
N LEU A 3 9.93 0.68 12.17
CA LEU A 3 11.10 0.70 11.30
C LEU A 3 12.34 1.20 12.05
N ASP A 4 12.20 2.31 12.79
CA ASP A 4 13.30 2.87 13.59
C ASP A 4 13.78 1.87 14.65
N TYR A 5 12.87 1.13 15.29
CA TYR A 5 13.23 0.08 16.24
C TYR A 5 14.10 -1.00 15.56
N VAL A 6 13.66 -1.52 14.42
CA VAL A 6 14.37 -2.56 13.66
C VAL A 6 15.75 -2.07 13.20
N LEU A 7 15.86 -0.83 12.74
CA LEU A 7 17.11 -0.25 12.25
C LEU A 7 18.12 0.04 13.36
N ASN A 8 17.68 0.19 14.62
CA ASN A 8 18.56 0.42 15.77
C ASN A 8 18.84 -0.85 16.59
N ASP A 9 18.15 -1.95 16.34
CA ASP A 9 18.36 -3.23 17.02
C ASP A 9 19.69 -3.87 16.59
N GLU A 10 20.45 -4.41 17.56
CA GLU A 10 21.79 -4.96 17.28
C GLU A 10 21.77 -6.18 16.37
N VAL A 11 20.69 -6.96 16.40
CA VAL A 11 20.53 -8.20 15.64
C VAL A 11 19.85 -7.93 14.30
N LEU A 12 18.81 -7.09 14.28
CA LEU A 12 17.96 -6.93 13.11
C LEU A 12 18.45 -5.88 12.09
N LYS A 13 19.30 -4.92 12.48
CA LYS A 13 19.72 -3.79 11.63
C LYS A 13 20.39 -4.19 10.30
N HIS A 14 20.89 -5.41 10.18
CA HIS A 14 21.53 -5.93 8.97
C HIS A 14 20.64 -6.88 8.16
N THR A 15 19.42 -7.17 8.64
CA THR A 15 18.46 -8.02 7.95
C THR A 15 17.89 -7.29 6.73
N LYS A 16 17.72 -8.02 5.62
CA LYS A 16 17.02 -7.49 4.44
C LYS A 16 15.54 -7.33 4.76
N LEU A 17 15.03 -6.11 4.63
CA LEU A 17 13.64 -5.79 4.92
C LEU A 17 12.79 -5.91 3.67
N VAL A 18 11.63 -6.57 3.78
CA VAL A 18 10.60 -6.63 2.74
C VAL A 18 9.30 -6.16 3.36
N ALA A 19 8.67 -5.14 2.77
CA ALA A 19 7.34 -4.71 3.20
C ALA A 19 6.29 -5.59 2.51
N TYR A 20 5.32 -6.07 3.26
CA TYR A 20 4.14 -6.76 2.75
C TYR A 20 2.90 -6.01 3.21
N GLY A 21 1.91 -5.87 2.34
CA GLY A 21 0.65 -5.24 2.72
C GLY A 21 -0.52 -5.73 1.88
N GLN A 22 -1.61 -6.10 2.57
CA GLN A 22 -2.88 -6.48 1.97
C GLN A 22 -3.94 -5.40 2.18
N SER A 23 -4.76 -5.12 1.17
CA SER A 23 -5.86 -4.14 1.27
C SER A 23 -5.34 -2.79 1.82
N LEU A 24 -5.89 -2.27 2.92
CA LEU A 24 -5.37 -1.05 3.58
C LEU A 24 -3.89 -1.16 3.97
N GLY A 25 -3.44 -2.34 4.40
CA GLY A 25 -2.04 -2.59 4.69
C GLY A 25 -1.14 -2.38 3.47
N GLY A 26 -1.64 -2.59 2.26
CA GLY A 26 -0.91 -2.27 1.02
C GLY A 26 -0.69 -0.77 0.86
N ALA A 27 -1.69 0.05 1.15
CA ALA A 27 -1.54 1.52 1.13
C ALA A 27 -0.54 2.01 2.19
N VAL A 28 -0.56 1.40 3.39
CA VAL A 28 0.41 1.69 4.46
C VAL A 28 1.82 1.28 4.04
N SER A 29 1.99 0.11 3.43
CA SER A 29 3.29 -0.39 2.97
C SER A 29 3.85 0.45 1.83
N ILE A 30 3.02 0.91 0.89
CA ILE A 30 3.43 1.86 -0.16
C ILE A 30 3.95 3.16 0.47
N ASP A 31 3.19 3.76 1.38
CA ASP A 31 3.57 5.01 2.04
C ASP A 31 4.84 4.86 2.92
N LEU A 32 5.03 3.70 3.55
CA LEU A 32 6.23 3.41 4.33
C LEU A 32 7.47 3.30 3.43
N VAL A 33 7.37 2.55 2.34
CA VAL A 33 8.48 2.34 1.41
C VAL A 33 8.80 3.61 0.63
N SER A 34 7.79 4.37 0.19
CA SER A 34 8.01 5.61 -0.58
C SER A 34 8.82 6.66 0.20
N ARG A 35 8.78 6.63 1.53
CA ARG A 35 9.54 7.54 2.41
C ARG A 35 10.88 6.97 2.87
N ASN A 36 11.15 5.69 2.65
CA ASN A 36 12.31 4.97 3.21
C ASN A 36 12.85 3.92 2.22
N GLU A 37 12.84 4.26 0.92
CA GLU A 37 13.07 3.28 -0.15
C GLU A 37 14.41 2.55 0.01
N ASP A 38 15.46 3.27 0.42
CA ASP A 38 16.81 2.76 0.65
C ASP A 38 16.89 1.69 1.77
N LYS A 39 15.85 1.57 2.61
CA LYS A 39 15.78 0.58 3.69
C LYS A 39 15.14 -0.73 3.26
N PHE A 40 14.40 -0.76 2.16
CA PHE A 40 13.63 -1.92 1.74
C PHE A 40 14.23 -2.61 0.51
N SER A 41 14.36 -3.93 0.61
CA SER A 41 14.84 -4.81 -0.46
C SER A 41 13.71 -5.26 -1.40
N GLY A 42 12.45 -5.04 -1.01
CA GLY A 42 11.29 -5.38 -1.82
C GLY A 42 9.98 -4.92 -1.18
N LEU A 43 8.94 -4.83 -2.01
CA LEU A 43 7.57 -4.53 -1.60
C LEU A 43 6.62 -5.57 -2.21
N ILE A 44 5.74 -6.15 -1.40
CA ILE A 44 4.72 -7.10 -1.82
C ILE A 44 3.36 -6.49 -1.51
N LEU A 45 2.52 -6.38 -2.54
CA LEU A 45 1.18 -5.79 -2.46
C LEU A 45 0.14 -6.84 -2.83
N GLU A 46 -0.82 -7.06 -1.94
CA GLU A 46 -1.91 -8.03 -2.13
C GLU A 46 -3.27 -7.33 -2.10
N ASN A 47 -4.02 -7.39 -3.21
CA ASN A 47 -5.36 -6.83 -3.35
C ASN A 47 -5.52 -5.44 -2.66
N THR A 48 -4.62 -4.50 -2.98
CA THR A 48 -4.66 -3.12 -2.47
C THR A 48 -5.33 -2.17 -3.47
N PHE A 49 -5.48 -0.91 -3.08
CA PHE A 49 -6.21 0.09 -3.83
C PHE A 49 -5.38 1.34 -4.15
N LEU A 50 -5.71 1.97 -5.28
CA LEU A 50 -5.20 3.29 -5.69
C LEU A 50 -5.48 4.40 -4.66
N SER A 51 -6.68 4.42 -4.07
CA SER A 51 -7.07 5.27 -2.94
C SER A 51 -8.42 4.85 -2.36
N ILE A 52 -8.71 5.20 -1.09
CA ILE A 52 -10.02 4.88 -0.47
C ILE A 52 -11.18 5.50 -1.26
N PRO A 53 -11.15 6.79 -1.68
CA PRO A 53 -12.24 7.38 -2.45
C PRO A 53 -12.55 6.64 -3.76
N LYS A 54 -11.54 6.00 -4.39
CA LYS A 54 -11.72 5.20 -5.61
C LYS A 54 -12.32 3.81 -5.34
N VAL A 55 -12.26 3.32 -4.11
CA VAL A 55 -12.85 2.03 -3.69
C VAL A 55 -14.30 2.20 -3.25
N ILE A 56 -14.67 3.32 -2.63
CA ILE A 56 -16.02 3.57 -2.08
C ILE A 56 -17.15 3.19 -3.06
N PRO A 57 -17.13 3.57 -4.34
CA PRO A 57 -18.22 3.23 -5.26
C PRO A 57 -18.41 1.74 -5.51
N ASN A 58 -17.36 0.92 -5.32
CA ASN A 58 -17.42 -0.53 -5.49
C ASN A 58 -17.96 -1.23 -4.24
N VAL A 59 -17.57 -0.74 -3.05
CA VAL A 59 -17.92 -1.38 -1.77
C VAL A 59 -19.28 -0.91 -1.25
N ILE A 60 -19.57 0.39 -1.34
CA ILE A 60 -20.83 0.99 -0.89
C ILE A 60 -21.30 2.01 -1.94
N PRO A 61 -21.94 1.54 -3.04
CA PRO A 61 -22.36 2.40 -4.15
C PRO A 61 -23.23 3.59 -3.71
N GLN A 62 -23.98 3.46 -2.62
CA GLN A 62 -24.84 4.51 -2.05
C GLN A 62 -24.02 5.73 -1.56
N LEU A 63 -22.79 5.51 -1.11
CA LEU A 63 -21.90 6.57 -0.58
C LEU A 63 -21.05 7.23 -1.66
N ARG A 64 -21.17 6.83 -2.93
CA ARG A 64 -20.36 7.38 -4.04
C ARG A 64 -20.43 8.91 -4.15
N TYR A 65 -21.58 9.51 -3.86
CA TYR A 65 -21.81 10.95 -4.00
C TYR A 65 -21.26 11.76 -2.82
N ILE A 66 -20.99 11.10 -1.69
CA ILE A 66 -20.40 11.71 -0.51
C ILE A 66 -18.96 11.24 -0.26
N ALA A 67 -18.35 10.53 -1.22
CA ALA A 67 -16.96 10.10 -1.14
C ALA A 67 -15.99 11.28 -0.92
N PHE A 68 -16.37 12.50 -1.31
CA PHE A 68 -15.62 13.72 -1.05
C PHE A 68 -15.49 14.08 0.45
N LEU A 69 -16.37 13.55 1.32
CA LEU A 69 -16.27 13.70 2.78
C LEU A 69 -15.25 12.73 3.41
N CYS A 70 -14.63 11.86 2.61
CA CYS A 70 -13.64 10.91 3.10
C CYS A 70 -12.30 11.61 3.38
N HIS A 71 -12.02 11.87 4.66
CA HIS A 71 -10.73 12.45 5.08
C HIS A 71 -9.56 11.47 4.99
N GLN A 72 -9.84 10.16 5.08
CA GLN A 72 -8.82 9.12 4.98
C GLN A 72 -8.60 8.75 3.52
N ILE A 73 -7.79 9.53 2.79
CA ILE A 73 -7.65 9.39 1.34
C ILE A 73 -6.77 8.18 0.96
N TRP A 74 -5.62 8.01 1.62
CA TRP A 74 -4.59 7.01 1.30
C TRP A 74 -4.24 6.97 -0.21
N PRO A 75 -3.58 8.00 -0.76
CA PRO A 75 -3.34 8.13 -2.20
C PRO A 75 -2.19 7.24 -2.69
N SER A 76 -2.35 5.92 -2.60
CA SER A 76 -1.37 4.90 -3.02
C SER A 76 -0.82 5.15 -4.43
N GLU A 77 -1.68 5.55 -5.37
CA GLU A 77 -1.29 5.84 -6.76
C GLU A 77 -0.25 6.97 -6.90
N LYS A 78 -0.23 7.90 -5.94
CA LYS A 78 0.74 9.00 -5.90
C LYS A 78 2.03 8.57 -5.23
N TYR A 79 1.92 7.83 -4.12
CA TYR A 79 3.09 7.44 -3.33
C TYR A 79 3.89 6.32 -4.01
N ILE A 80 3.24 5.41 -4.71
CA ILE A 80 3.93 4.34 -5.43
C ILE A 80 4.82 4.87 -6.56
N GLN A 81 4.49 6.02 -7.15
CA GLN A 81 5.32 6.69 -8.16
C GLN A 81 6.64 7.24 -7.60
N GLN A 82 6.78 7.33 -6.27
CA GLN A 82 8.00 7.79 -5.61
C GLN A 82 8.98 6.63 -5.36
N ILE A 83 8.55 5.38 -5.58
CA ILE A 83 9.36 4.18 -5.43
C ILE A 83 9.97 3.87 -6.80
N ALA A 84 11.26 4.17 -6.99
CA ALA A 84 11.94 4.10 -8.27
C ALA A 84 12.79 2.83 -8.47
N HIS A 85 13.27 2.24 -7.40
CA HIS A 85 14.31 1.22 -7.36
C HIS A 85 13.89 -0.06 -6.64
N THR A 86 13.04 0.02 -5.61
CA THR A 86 12.60 -1.17 -4.88
C THR A 86 11.72 -2.06 -5.77
N PRO A 87 12.05 -3.35 -5.95
CA PRO A 87 11.22 -4.25 -6.75
C PRO A 87 9.86 -4.49 -6.06
N ILE A 88 8.79 -4.44 -6.85
CA ILE A 88 7.41 -4.57 -6.36
C ILE A 88 6.76 -5.83 -6.95
N LEU A 89 6.22 -6.68 -6.07
CA LEU A 89 5.38 -7.83 -6.45
C LEU A 89 3.91 -7.49 -6.21
N PHE A 90 3.10 -7.57 -7.26
CA PHE A 90 1.65 -7.41 -7.18
C PHE A 90 0.97 -8.78 -7.20
N LEU A 91 0.17 -9.05 -6.16
CA LEU A 91 -0.69 -10.23 -6.03
C LEU A 91 -2.15 -9.74 -6.14
N SER A 92 -2.83 -10.08 -7.23
CA SER A 92 -4.19 -9.62 -7.52
C SER A 92 -5.15 -10.80 -7.71
N GLY A 93 -6.11 -10.92 -6.78
CA GLY A 93 -7.20 -11.87 -6.85
C GLY A 93 -8.24 -11.43 -7.89
N LYS A 94 -8.40 -12.22 -8.95
CA LYS A 94 -9.33 -11.89 -10.05
C LYS A 94 -10.82 -11.90 -9.64
N GLN A 95 -11.14 -12.52 -8.51
CA GLN A 95 -12.50 -12.66 -7.98
C GLN A 95 -12.70 -11.86 -6.68
N ASP A 96 -11.83 -10.90 -6.38
CA ASP A 96 -12.03 -10.04 -5.22
C ASP A 96 -13.25 -9.13 -5.43
N GLU A 97 -14.22 -9.23 -4.51
CA GLU A 97 -15.48 -8.49 -4.56
C GLU A 97 -15.37 -7.08 -3.98
N ILE A 98 -14.33 -6.80 -3.21
CA ILE A 98 -14.14 -5.54 -2.48
C ILE A 98 -13.20 -4.63 -3.25
N ILE A 99 -12.06 -5.17 -3.70
CA ILE A 99 -11.00 -4.44 -4.38
C ILE A 99 -10.90 -4.95 -5.82
N PRO A 100 -11.48 -4.21 -6.80
CA PRO A 100 -11.44 -4.66 -8.18
C PRO A 100 -9.99 -4.82 -8.68
N PRO A 101 -9.68 -5.86 -9.49
CA PRO A 101 -8.35 -6.09 -10.03
C PRO A 101 -7.76 -4.90 -10.81
N SER A 102 -8.58 -3.98 -11.30
CA SER A 102 -8.13 -2.74 -11.96
C SER A 102 -7.33 -1.82 -11.06
N HIS A 103 -7.42 -1.94 -9.74
CA HIS A 103 -6.60 -1.17 -8.80
C HIS A 103 -5.16 -1.67 -8.69
N MET A 104 -4.86 -2.85 -9.22
CA MET A 104 -3.57 -3.55 -9.12
C MET A 104 -2.87 -3.67 -10.49
N LYS A 105 -3.27 -2.86 -11.47
CA LYS A 105 -2.75 -2.84 -12.83
C LYS A 105 -1.98 -1.57 -13.13
#